data_AF-A0A3D6C599-F1
#
_entry.id   AF-A0A3D6C599-F1
#
_cell.length_a   1.000
_cell.length_b   1.000
_cell.length_c   1.000
_cell.angle_alpha   90.00
_cell.angle_beta   90.00
_cell.angle_gamma   90.00
#
_symmetry.space_group_name_H-M   'P 1'
#
loop_
_entity.id
_entity.type
_entity.pdbx_description
1 polymer ?
#
loop_
_entity_poly.entity_id
_entity_poly.type
_entity_poly.pdbx_seq_one_letter_code
_entity_poly.pdbx_strand_id
1 'polypeptide(L)'
;MSDNNIARAFGQQCFVVKETTRGTLVFPSAAAELVKAAGYAEMNQQPSFSDSEEMEETLDVLDSFQDQAAEGSFSIPTYLRPSGTKGTAPMAGVLFESLQGVETVNASTDVQYTQATTKPSFSMWLKKDHTVFFGRGGCVSKASLSLGNKGGSKITFTGGFMELGWAGTDVVVGAVTASTAVTVEDGDKFTAGGRVQIGSDDNSGAGYEISSVSGNDLTMAENVTCLDGAEIKGFLPSFTAVGSPLQSKNTVFKIDDVATKFTNISLDIGSPVEYQTDENTDDGFPADYVENNRAIAGTADIKFRRDDTGKFKDGKNGTKKALDITLGDTAGSIVQILLGHSLMEVPAVNTTAPTVSLSIPFRCQGNVGEDSCVIIFK
;
A
#
# COMPACT_ATOMS: atom_id res chain seq x y z
N MET A 1 -12.07 17.67 -29.29
CA MET A 1 -11.43 18.75 -28.52
C MET A 1 -9.95 18.44 -28.54
N SER A 2 -9.06 19.44 -28.56
CA SER A 2 -7.62 19.16 -28.43
C SER A 2 -7.39 18.62 -27.02
N ASP A 3 -7.40 17.29 -26.87
CA ASP A 3 -7.22 16.66 -25.59
C ASP A 3 -5.84 17.03 -25.06
N ASN A 4 -5.82 17.57 -23.86
CA ASN A 4 -4.59 17.91 -23.17
C ASN A 4 -3.78 16.63 -22.98
N ASN A 5 -2.66 16.51 -23.70
CA ASN A 5 -1.78 15.32 -23.68
C ASN A 5 -0.88 15.24 -22.44
N ILE A 6 -1.11 16.10 -21.45
CA ILE A 6 -0.35 16.15 -20.20
C ILE A 6 -1.15 15.47 -19.09
N ALA A 7 -0.53 14.49 -18.43
CA ALA A 7 -1.12 13.74 -17.33
C ALA A 7 -1.61 14.66 -16.20
N ARG A 8 -2.84 14.43 -15.74
CA ARG A 8 -3.42 15.14 -14.58
C ARG A 8 -3.17 14.38 -13.29
N ALA A 9 -2.45 15.00 -12.35
CA ALA A 9 -2.13 14.41 -11.04
C ALA A 9 -3.37 14.00 -10.19
N PHE A 10 -4.55 14.56 -10.46
CA PHE A 10 -5.78 14.27 -9.71
C PHE A 10 -6.58 13.08 -10.25
N GLY A 11 -6.28 12.58 -11.45
CA GLY A 11 -6.95 11.45 -12.07
C GLY A 11 -6.38 10.11 -11.60
N GLN A 12 -6.43 9.83 -10.29
CA GLN A 12 -5.86 8.60 -9.73
C GLN A 12 -6.91 7.62 -9.21
N GLN A 13 -6.68 6.33 -9.44
CA GLN A 13 -7.46 5.23 -8.86
C GLN A 13 -6.50 4.14 -8.40
N CYS A 14 -6.69 3.63 -7.19
CA CYS A 14 -5.83 2.62 -6.60
C CYS A 14 -6.66 1.41 -6.17
N PHE A 15 -6.22 0.21 -6.53
CA PHE A 15 -6.78 -1.07 -6.11
C PHE A 15 -5.68 -1.94 -5.56
N VAL A 16 -6.05 -2.78 -4.60
CA VAL A 16 -5.19 -3.78 -4.00
C VAL A 16 -6.00 -5.06 -3.88
N VAL A 17 -5.46 -6.15 -4.39
CA VAL A 17 -6.17 -7.43 -4.48
C VAL A 17 -5.26 -8.51 -3.93
N LYS A 18 -5.75 -9.26 -2.94
CA LYS A 18 -4.97 -10.33 -2.33
C LYS A 18 -4.61 -11.38 -3.37
N GLU A 19 -3.36 -11.84 -3.33
CA GLU A 19 -2.90 -12.94 -4.16
C GLU A 19 -3.12 -14.27 -3.42
N THR A 20 -3.53 -15.30 -4.16
CA THR A 20 -3.60 -16.68 -3.62
C THR A 20 -2.21 -17.30 -3.54
N THR A 21 -1.35 -16.96 -4.51
CA THR A 21 0.04 -17.41 -4.61
C THR A 21 0.91 -16.17 -4.81
N ARG A 22 2.01 -16.07 -4.05
CA ARG A 22 2.93 -14.93 -4.13
C ARG A 22 3.42 -14.71 -5.56
N GLY A 23 3.42 -13.45 -5.99
CA GLY A 23 3.93 -13.07 -7.31
C GLY A 23 3.01 -13.47 -8.47
N THR A 24 1.78 -13.91 -8.21
CA THR A 24 0.79 -14.16 -9.25
C THR A 24 -0.13 -12.96 -9.38
N LEU A 25 -0.05 -12.23 -10.50
CA LEU A 25 -0.84 -11.03 -10.72
C LEU A 25 -2.35 -11.33 -10.71
N VAL A 26 -3.10 -10.61 -9.90
CA VAL A 26 -4.56 -10.71 -9.78
C VAL A 26 -5.22 -9.37 -10.10
N PHE A 27 -6.13 -9.37 -11.07
CA PHE A 27 -6.90 -8.18 -11.44
C PHE A 27 -8.09 -7.94 -10.49
N PRO A 28 -8.43 -6.68 -10.14
CA PRO A 28 -9.63 -6.37 -9.37
C PRO A 28 -10.90 -6.87 -10.07
N SER A 29 -11.63 -7.77 -9.39
CA SER A 29 -12.97 -8.16 -9.82
C SER A 29 -13.95 -6.98 -9.70
N ALA A 30 -15.11 -7.03 -10.37
CA ALA A 30 -16.18 -6.02 -10.24
C ALA A 30 -16.77 -5.84 -8.82
N ALA A 31 -16.30 -6.59 -7.81
CA ALA A 31 -16.60 -6.38 -6.39
C ALA A 31 -15.41 -5.83 -5.57
N ALA A 32 -14.23 -5.64 -6.18
CA ALA A 32 -13.04 -5.10 -5.54
C ALA A 32 -13.28 -3.66 -5.02
N GLU A 33 -12.47 -3.25 -4.07
CA GLU A 33 -12.61 -1.94 -3.45
C GLU A 33 -11.65 -0.92 -4.05
N LEU A 34 -12.15 0.30 -4.34
CA LEU A 34 -11.31 1.46 -4.59
C LEU A 34 -10.67 1.98 -3.29
N VAL A 35 -9.35 1.86 -3.17
CA VAL A 35 -8.57 2.52 -2.13
C VAL A 35 -8.42 3.99 -2.47
N LYS A 36 -9.18 4.85 -1.78
CA LYS A 36 -9.09 6.30 -1.97
C LYS A 36 -7.81 6.84 -1.32
N ALA A 37 -6.83 7.21 -2.13
CA ALA A 37 -5.61 7.85 -1.67
C ALA A 37 -5.88 9.25 -1.06
N ALA A 38 -5.20 9.55 0.05
CA ALA A 38 -5.18 10.83 0.76
C ALA A 38 -3.87 11.58 0.47
N GLY A 39 -3.63 11.82 -0.83
CA GLY A 39 -2.37 12.26 -1.41
C GLY A 39 -2.12 11.53 -2.71
N TYR A 40 -0.88 11.52 -3.20
CA TYR A 40 -0.50 10.76 -4.38
C TYR A 40 -0.07 9.35 -3.97
N ALA A 41 -0.66 8.34 -4.60
CA ALA A 41 -0.13 6.99 -4.55
C ALA A 41 1.04 6.85 -5.54
N GLU A 42 2.04 6.08 -5.15
CA GLU A 42 3.28 5.92 -5.90
C GLU A 42 3.67 4.45 -6.01
N MET A 43 4.21 4.10 -7.17
CA MET A 43 4.81 2.83 -7.51
C MET A 43 6.07 3.15 -8.31
N ASN A 44 7.18 2.49 -7.98
CA ASN A 44 8.44 2.70 -8.66
C ASN A 44 9.29 1.43 -8.61
N GLN A 45 9.86 1.05 -9.74
CA GLN A 45 10.90 0.03 -9.85
C GLN A 45 11.87 0.53 -10.91
N GLN A 46 13.17 0.54 -10.60
CA GLN A 46 14.19 1.05 -11.49
C GLN A 46 15.12 -0.09 -11.87
N PRO A 47 15.41 -0.31 -13.16
CA PRO A 47 16.43 -1.25 -13.57
C PRO A 47 17.81 -0.74 -13.14
N SER A 48 18.74 -1.66 -12.95
CA SER A 48 20.17 -1.36 -12.83
C SER A 48 20.95 -1.97 -13.97
N PHE A 49 22.14 -1.42 -14.21
CA PHE A 49 23.04 -1.85 -15.27
C PHE A 49 24.46 -1.93 -14.72
N SER A 50 25.18 -2.96 -15.14
CA SER A 50 26.60 -3.15 -14.85
C SER A 50 27.43 -2.93 -16.12
N ASP A 51 28.50 -2.16 -16.01
CA ASP A 51 29.40 -1.85 -17.13
C ASP A 51 30.29 -3.05 -17.48
N SER A 52 30.63 -3.19 -18.77
CA SER A 52 31.63 -4.15 -19.22
C SER A 52 33.02 -3.76 -18.75
N GLU A 53 33.76 -4.71 -18.17
CA GLU A 53 35.16 -4.54 -17.74
C GLU A 53 36.18 -4.87 -18.85
N GLU A 54 35.71 -5.15 -20.08
CA GLU A 54 36.58 -5.45 -21.21
C GLU A 54 37.45 -4.22 -21.57
N MET A 55 38.76 -4.44 -21.70
CA MET A 55 39.71 -3.36 -22.02
C MET A 55 39.81 -3.16 -23.54
N GLU A 56 39.42 -1.98 -24.00
CA GLU A 56 39.53 -1.54 -25.39
C GLU A 56 40.51 -0.36 -25.51
N GLU A 57 40.95 0.01 -26.73
CA GLU A 57 41.80 1.20 -26.98
C GLU A 57 40.97 2.50 -26.91
N THR A 58 40.16 2.64 -25.86
CA THR A 58 39.36 3.82 -25.53
C THR A 58 39.34 4.04 -24.02
N LEU A 59 39.06 5.27 -23.60
CA LEU A 59 38.86 5.60 -22.18
C LEU A 59 37.39 5.51 -21.75
N ASP A 60 36.48 5.29 -22.70
CA ASP A 60 35.04 5.24 -22.48
C ASP A 60 34.55 3.80 -22.35
N VAL A 61 33.54 3.58 -21.50
CA VAL A 61 32.80 2.30 -21.42
C VAL A 61 31.91 2.18 -22.66
N LEU A 62 32.04 1.08 -23.39
CA LEU A 62 31.31 0.87 -24.65
C LEU A 62 30.05 0.03 -24.50
N ASP A 63 30.01 -0.88 -23.52
CA ASP A 63 28.94 -1.84 -23.32
C ASP A 63 28.52 -1.94 -21.84
N SER A 64 27.25 -2.24 -21.63
CA SER A 64 26.62 -2.45 -20.31
C SER A 64 25.61 -3.59 -20.37
N PHE A 65 25.48 -4.32 -19.27
CA PHE A 65 24.52 -5.40 -19.09
C PHE A 65 23.38 -4.93 -18.19
N GLN A 66 22.15 -5.33 -18.49
CA GLN A 66 21.03 -5.12 -17.58
C GLN A 66 21.11 -6.15 -16.46
N ASP A 67 21.09 -5.69 -15.21
CA ASP A 67 21.09 -6.57 -14.05
C ASP A 67 19.68 -7.12 -13.79
N GLN A 68 19.58 -8.06 -12.86
CA GLN A 68 18.31 -8.47 -12.31
C GLN A 68 17.58 -7.28 -11.67
N ALA A 69 16.25 -7.20 -11.87
CA ALA A 69 15.47 -6.13 -11.30
C ALA A 69 15.49 -6.19 -9.76
N ALA A 70 15.80 -5.05 -9.13
CA ALA A 70 15.60 -4.85 -7.71
C ALA A 70 14.11 -4.88 -7.36
N GLU A 71 13.76 -4.97 -6.08
CA GLU A 71 12.38 -4.86 -5.65
C GLU A 71 11.78 -3.50 -6.02
N GLY A 72 10.52 -3.53 -6.45
CA GLY A 72 9.72 -2.32 -6.58
C GLY A 72 9.36 -1.75 -5.20
N SER A 73 9.00 -0.47 -5.17
CA SER A 73 8.61 0.25 -3.97
C SER A 73 7.28 0.96 -4.17
N PHE A 74 6.48 1.03 -3.10
CA PHE A 74 5.19 1.72 -3.14
C PHE A 74 4.91 2.58 -1.92
N SER A 75 4.06 3.59 -2.12
CA SER A 75 3.50 4.41 -1.04
C SER A 75 2.04 4.72 -1.31
N ILE A 76 1.16 4.34 -0.38
CA ILE A 76 -0.28 4.60 -0.45
C ILE A 76 -0.70 5.37 0.80
N PRO A 77 -0.73 6.73 0.74
CA PRO A 77 -1.36 7.52 1.78
C PRO A 77 -2.88 7.35 1.69
N THR A 78 -3.57 7.08 2.79
CA THR A 78 -5.04 7.03 2.85
C THR A 78 -5.59 7.51 4.20
N TYR A 79 -6.90 7.64 4.33
CA TYR A 79 -7.55 7.88 5.62
C TYR A 79 -8.10 6.57 6.17
N LEU A 80 -8.09 6.41 7.49
CA LEU A 80 -8.82 5.32 8.14
C LEU A 80 -10.31 5.45 7.84
N ARG A 81 -10.87 4.42 7.19
CA ARG A 81 -12.28 4.33 6.80
C ARG A 81 -12.85 2.95 7.13
N PRO A 82 -13.45 2.80 8.31
CA PRO A 82 -14.35 1.68 8.56
C PRO A 82 -15.49 1.65 7.54
N SER A 83 -16.09 0.48 7.32
CA SER A 83 -17.18 0.29 6.36
C SER A 83 -18.50 0.97 6.72
N GLY A 84 -18.69 1.36 7.98
CA GLY A 84 -19.97 1.80 8.51
C GLY A 84 -20.87 0.64 8.95
N THR A 85 -20.45 -0.62 8.73
CA THR A 85 -21.19 -1.83 9.11
C THR A 85 -20.30 -2.77 9.91
N LYS A 86 -20.79 -3.29 11.04
CA LYS A 86 -20.03 -4.22 11.88
C LYS A 86 -19.72 -5.52 11.16
N GLY A 87 -18.52 -6.06 11.38
CA GLY A 87 -18.09 -7.31 10.76
C GLY A 87 -17.99 -7.23 9.23
N THR A 88 -17.78 -6.03 8.68
CA THR A 88 -17.52 -5.80 7.26
C THR A 88 -16.17 -5.09 7.14
N ALA A 89 -15.29 -5.63 6.30
CA ALA A 89 -13.92 -5.16 6.13
C ALA A 89 -13.85 -3.64 5.82
N PRO A 90 -12.86 -2.93 6.38
CA PRO A 90 -12.66 -1.52 6.11
C PRO A 90 -12.02 -1.28 4.75
N MET A 91 -11.92 0.00 4.37
CA MET A 91 -11.07 0.36 3.25
C MET A 91 -9.63 -0.07 3.46
N ALA A 92 -9.04 -0.60 2.40
CA ALA A 92 -7.68 -1.13 2.39
C ALA A 92 -7.47 -2.31 3.35
N GLY A 93 -8.51 -3.12 3.60
CA GLY A 93 -8.42 -4.33 4.41
C GLY A 93 -7.27 -5.26 4.01
N VAL A 94 -7.03 -5.44 2.71
CA VAL A 94 -5.89 -6.22 2.17
C VAL A 94 -4.53 -5.66 2.60
N LEU A 95 -4.38 -4.32 2.72
CA LEU A 95 -3.12 -3.72 3.21
C LEU A 95 -2.94 -3.94 4.71
N PHE A 96 -4.02 -3.91 5.49
CA PHE A 96 -3.95 -4.27 6.91
C PHE A 96 -3.64 -5.76 7.11
N GLU A 97 -4.24 -6.63 6.31
CA GLU A 97 -3.94 -8.06 6.32
C GLU A 97 -2.49 -8.32 5.91
N SER A 98 -2.00 -7.68 4.84
CA SER A 98 -0.59 -7.77 4.44
C SER A 98 0.34 -7.26 5.53
N LEU A 99 -0.01 -6.17 6.23
CA LEU A 99 0.81 -5.64 7.33
C LEU A 99 0.90 -6.59 8.54
N GLN A 100 -0.24 -7.16 8.96
CA GLN A 100 -0.34 -7.94 10.21
C GLN A 100 -0.11 -9.44 9.98
N GLY A 101 -0.71 -10.00 8.93
CA GLY A 101 -0.59 -11.40 8.51
C GLY A 101 -1.91 -12.16 8.53
N VAL A 102 -2.85 -11.80 9.42
CA VAL A 102 -4.15 -12.48 9.56
C VAL A 102 -5.29 -11.48 9.65
N GLU A 103 -6.34 -11.72 8.86
CA GLU A 103 -7.66 -11.09 9.00
C GLU A 103 -8.65 -12.09 9.64
N THR A 104 -9.43 -11.62 10.61
CA THR A 104 -10.56 -12.37 11.18
C THR A 104 -11.81 -11.52 11.10
N VAL A 105 -12.81 -11.97 10.33
CA VAL A 105 -14.11 -11.32 10.20
C VAL A 105 -15.10 -11.96 11.17
N ASN A 106 -15.39 -11.27 12.27
CA ASN A 106 -16.44 -11.66 13.19
C ASN A 106 -17.75 -11.01 12.74
N ALA A 107 -18.56 -11.77 12.00
CA ALA A 107 -19.81 -11.29 11.42
C ALA A 107 -20.65 -10.50 12.43
N SER A 108 -21.15 -9.34 12.01
CA SER A 108 -21.95 -8.40 12.84
C SER A 108 -21.26 -7.86 14.10
N THR A 109 -19.96 -8.13 14.31
CA THR A 109 -19.22 -7.74 15.51
C THR A 109 -18.06 -6.83 15.17
N ASP A 110 -17.03 -7.36 14.51
CA ASP A 110 -15.81 -6.64 14.18
C ASP A 110 -14.99 -7.35 13.09
N VAL A 111 -13.99 -6.65 12.57
CA VAL A 111 -12.91 -7.22 11.75
C VAL A 111 -11.59 -6.95 12.46
N GLN A 112 -10.81 -8.00 12.69
CA GLN A 112 -9.54 -7.91 13.42
C GLN A 112 -8.38 -8.26 12.50
N TYR A 113 -7.31 -7.48 12.62
CA TYR A 113 -6.03 -7.75 12.00
C TYR A 113 -4.99 -8.03 13.09
N THR A 114 -4.53 -9.27 13.12
CA THR A 114 -3.62 -9.80 14.14
C THR A 114 -2.31 -10.27 13.53
N GLN A 115 -1.25 -10.24 14.33
CA GLN A 115 0.08 -10.57 13.86
C GLN A 115 0.23 -12.07 13.59
N ALA A 116 0.95 -12.42 12.52
CA ALA A 116 1.40 -13.79 12.23
C ALA A 116 2.87 -13.82 11.81
N THR A 117 3.49 -14.99 11.72
CA THR A 117 4.88 -15.10 11.24
C THR A 117 4.99 -14.95 9.72
N THR A 118 3.90 -15.17 8.99
CA THR A 118 3.82 -15.03 7.53
C THR A 118 2.82 -13.95 7.13
N LYS A 119 3.05 -13.35 5.97
CA LYS A 119 2.23 -12.25 5.44
C LYS A 119 1.74 -12.56 4.03
N PRO A 120 0.46 -12.31 3.72
CA PRO A 120 -0.06 -12.47 2.37
C PRO A 120 0.47 -11.35 1.46
N SER A 121 0.71 -11.72 0.20
CA SER A 121 1.01 -10.76 -0.86
C SER A 121 -0.26 -10.25 -1.53
N PHE A 122 -0.11 -9.18 -2.29
CA PHE A 122 -1.20 -8.59 -3.06
C PHE A 122 -0.70 -8.04 -4.39
N SER A 123 -1.60 -8.00 -5.36
CA SER A 123 -1.42 -7.24 -6.59
C SER A 123 -1.97 -5.83 -6.40
N MET A 124 -1.25 -4.85 -6.91
CA MET A 124 -1.64 -3.45 -6.84
C MET A 124 -1.86 -2.91 -8.24
N TRP A 125 -2.87 -2.06 -8.38
CA TRP A 125 -3.22 -1.40 -9.64
C TRP A 125 -3.44 0.08 -9.39
N LEU A 126 -2.70 0.92 -10.11
CA LEU A 126 -2.69 2.37 -9.94
C LEU A 126 -2.87 3.04 -11.29
N LYS A 127 -4.05 3.60 -11.53
CA LYS A 127 -4.27 4.51 -12.66
C LYS A 127 -3.75 5.89 -12.33
N LYS A 128 -2.97 6.47 -13.23
CA LYS A 128 -2.59 7.88 -13.26
C LYS A 128 -2.97 8.43 -14.64
N ASP A 129 -4.15 9.05 -14.69
CA ASP A 129 -4.73 9.63 -15.90
C ASP A 129 -4.85 8.61 -17.05
N HIS A 130 -3.94 8.67 -18.04
CA HIS A 130 -3.96 7.83 -19.24
C HIS A 130 -3.13 6.54 -19.13
N THR A 131 -2.47 6.28 -17.99
CA THR A 131 -1.66 5.07 -17.78
C THR A 131 -2.12 4.33 -16.54
N VAL A 132 -2.26 3.01 -16.65
CA VAL A 132 -2.44 2.10 -15.52
C VAL A 132 -1.12 1.42 -15.23
N PHE A 133 -0.58 1.65 -14.04
CA PHE A 133 0.54 0.90 -13.50
C PHE A 133 0.01 -0.26 -12.68
N PHE A 134 0.73 -1.37 -12.65
CA PHE A 134 0.38 -2.50 -11.81
C PHE A 134 1.62 -3.21 -11.31
N GLY A 135 1.49 -3.94 -10.21
CA GLY A 135 2.57 -4.76 -9.71
C GLY A 135 2.09 -5.95 -8.92
N ARG A 136 2.88 -7.03 -8.98
CA ARG A 136 2.60 -8.32 -8.32
C ARG A 136 3.57 -8.58 -7.18
N GLY A 137 3.19 -9.46 -6.25
CA GLY A 137 4.02 -9.82 -5.09
C GLY A 137 4.19 -8.67 -4.11
N GLY A 138 3.24 -7.75 -4.05
CA GLY A 138 3.26 -6.61 -3.13
C GLY A 138 3.13 -7.04 -1.68
N CYS A 139 3.89 -6.41 -0.78
CA CYS A 139 3.83 -6.67 0.65
C CYS A 139 4.06 -5.37 1.45
N VAL A 140 3.20 -5.10 2.44
CA VAL A 140 3.32 -3.89 3.29
C VAL A 140 4.44 -4.06 4.30
N SER A 141 5.49 -3.25 4.24
CA SER A 141 6.59 -3.26 5.22
C SER A 141 6.36 -2.33 6.40
N LYS A 142 5.55 -1.28 6.23
CA LYS A 142 5.25 -0.31 7.30
C LYS A 142 3.91 0.39 7.08
N ALA A 143 3.21 0.66 8.19
CA ALA A 143 2.14 1.63 8.22
C ALA A 143 2.42 2.74 9.23
N SER A 144 2.32 3.99 8.78
CA SER A 144 2.60 5.18 9.59
C SER A 144 1.35 6.01 9.81
N LEU A 145 1.08 6.37 11.06
CA LEU A 145 -0.09 7.13 11.50
C LEU A 145 0.37 8.33 12.34
N SER A 146 -0.25 9.49 12.12
CA SER A 146 -0.13 10.66 13.00
C SER A 146 -1.51 11.24 13.29
N LEU A 147 -1.80 11.41 14.57
CA LEU A 147 -3.08 11.88 15.08
C LEU A 147 -2.88 13.13 15.91
N GLY A 148 -3.66 14.17 15.60
CA GLY A 148 -3.73 15.40 16.38
C GLY A 148 -5.16 15.86 16.59
N ASN A 149 -5.35 17.15 16.87
CA ASN A 149 -6.67 17.73 17.10
C ASN A 149 -7.35 18.31 15.83
N LYS A 150 -6.79 18.06 14.64
CA LYS A 150 -7.26 18.59 13.35
C LYS A 150 -7.22 17.50 12.28
N GLY A 151 -8.02 17.68 11.23
CA GLY A 151 -7.98 16.83 10.03
C GLY A 151 -8.54 15.42 10.22
N GLY A 152 -8.38 14.62 9.17
CA GLY A 152 -8.72 13.20 9.16
C GLY A 152 -7.57 12.33 9.67
N SER A 153 -7.90 11.13 10.13
CA SER A 153 -6.94 10.15 10.63
C SER A 153 -6.20 9.48 9.47
N LYS A 154 -5.08 10.07 9.05
CA LYS A 154 -4.30 9.62 7.89
C LYS A 154 -3.36 8.48 8.29
N ILE A 155 -3.39 7.41 7.51
CA ILE A 155 -2.43 6.30 7.58
C ILE A 155 -1.70 6.19 6.23
N THR A 156 -0.40 5.94 6.25
CA THR A 156 0.39 5.76 5.03
C THR A 156 1.00 4.37 5.04
N PHE A 157 0.67 3.57 4.03
CA PHE A 157 1.24 2.25 3.83
C PHE A 157 2.43 2.35 2.88
N THR A 158 3.53 1.72 3.24
CA THR A 158 4.73 1.61 2.40
C THR A 158 5.24 0.19 2.40
N GLY A 159 5.81 -0.25 1.29
CA GLY A 159 6.36 -1.58 1.14
C GLY A 159 7.00 -1.77 -0.21
N GLY A 160 7.23 -3.03 -0.58
CA GLY A 160 7.80 -3.41 -1.86
C GLY A 160 6.86 -4.27 -2.71
N PHE A 161 7.29 -4.60 -3.92
CA PHE A 161 6.64 -5.55 -4.82
C PHE A 161 7.69 -6.16 -5.77
N MET A 162 7.34 -7.24 -6.48
CA MET A 162 8.28 -8.02 -7.30
C MET A 162 8.49 -7.42 -8.70
N GLU A 163 7.41 -7.08 -9.39
CA GLU A 163 7.47 -6.59 -10.78
C GLU A 163 6.48 -5.45 -10.98
N LEU A 164 6.93 -4.41 -11.70
CA LEU A 164 6.14 -3.29 -12.20
C LEU A 164 5.80 -3.53 -13.68
N GLY A 165 4.52 -3.40 -14.02
CA GLY A 165 4.06 -3.30 -15.40
C GLY A 165 3.21 -2.05 -15.63
N TRP A 166 2.92 -1.77 -16.90
CA TRP A 166 2.09 -0.65 -17.30
C TRP A 166 1.22 -0.94 -18.53
N ALA A 167 0.09 -0.24 -18.62
CA ALA A 167 -0.76 -0.19 -19.78
C ALA A 167 -1.12 1.28 -20.05
N GLY A 168 -0.55 1.83 -21.12
CA GLY A 168 -0.75 3.21 -21.57
C GLY A 168 -2.02 3.40 -22.40
N THR A 169 -1.99 4.40 -23.28
CA THR A 169 -3.04 4.69 -24.25
C THR A 169 -2.43 4.80 -25.64
N ASP A 170 -3.04 4.15 -26.62
CA ASP A 170 -2.61 4.15 -28.01
C ASP A 170 -3.78 3.90 -28.98
N VAL A 171 -3.49 3.61 -30.24
CA VAL A 171 -4.48 3.35 -31.29
C VAL A 171 -4.22 1.99 -31.95
N VAL A 172 -5.29 1.23 -32.21
CA VAL A 172 -5.24 -0.03 -32.94
C VAL A 172 -5.01 0.22 -34.44
N VAL A 173 -4.07 -0.52 -35.03
CA VAL A 173 -3.72 -0.48 -36.45
C VAL A 173 -4.30 -1.71 -37.15
N GLY A 174 -5.25 -1.47 -38.06
CA GLY A 174 -5.99 -2.50 -38.77
C GLY A 174 -7.17 -3.06 -37.97
N ALA A 175 -8.27 -3.37 -38.66
CA ALA A 175 -9.42 -3.98 -38.01
C ALA A 175 -9.10 -5.41 -37.55
N VAL A 176 -9.49 -5.74 -36.32
CA VAL A 176 -9.31 -7.07 -35.72
C VAL A 176 -10.66 -7.79 -35.71
N THR A 177 -10.70 -9.05 -36.14
CA THR A 177 -11.92 -9.87 -36.15
C THR A 177 -11.66 -11.20 -35.46
N ALA A 178 -12.23 -11.37 -34.26
CA ALA A 178 -12.13 -12.58 -33.45
C ALA A 178 -10.71 -13.18 -33.38
N SER A 179 -9.73 -12.33 -33.05
CA SER A 179 -8.30 -12.70 -33.01
C SER A 179 -7.69 -12.24 -31.69
N THR A 180 -6.68 -12.97 -31.22
CA THR A 180 -5.85 -12.57 -30.07
C THR A 180 -4.74 -11.59 -30.45
N ALA A 181 -4.37 -11.51 -31.74
CA ALA A 181 -3.37 -10.56 -32.20
C ALA A 181 -3.99 -9.19 -32.46
N VAL A 182 -3.46 -8.17 -31.79
CA VAL A 182 -3.84 -6.76 -31.93
C VAL A 182 -2.57 -5.94 -32.17
N THR A 183 -2.47 -5.29 -33.32
CA THR A 183 -1.34 -4.38 -33.63
C THR A 183 -1.71 -2.96 -33.21
N VAL A 184 -0.78 -2.25 -32.58
CA VAL A 184 -0.92 -0.84 -32.17
C VAL A 184 0.13 0.05 -32.86
N GLU A 185 0.06 1.36 -32.69
CA GLU A 185 1.07 2.26 -33.28
C GLU A 185 2.42 2.15 -32.58
N ASP A 186 2.42 1.94 -31.26
CA ASP A 186 3.59 1.86 -30.40
C ASP A 186 3.34 0.89 -29.23
N GLY A 187 3.90 -0.32 -29.36
CA GLY A 187 3.72 -1.39 -28.37
C GLY A 187 4.48 -1.16 -27.07
N ASP A 188 5.52 -0.31 -27.04
CA ASP A 188 6.34 -0.04 -25.83
C ASP A 188 5.54 0.67 -24.73
N LYS A 189 4.36 1.21 -25.08
CA LYS A 189 3.37 1.78 -24.15
C LYS A 189 2.67 0.72 -23.29
N PHE A 190 2.94 -0.56 -23.49
CA PHE A 190 2.26 -1.67 -22.82
C PHE A 190 3.23 -2.75 -22.36
N THR A 191 2.86 -3.44 -21.29
CA THR A 191 3.55 -4.65 -20.82
C THR A 191 2.57 -5.80 -20.65
N ALA A 192 3.10 -7.04 -20.65
CA ALA A 192 2.32 -8.23 -20.32
C ALA A 192 1.67 -8.12 -18.92
N GLY A 193 0.52 -8.76 -18.74
CA GLY A 193 -0.30 -8.69 -17.54
C GLY A 193 -1.25 -7.48 -17.48
N GLY A 194 -1.00 -6.44 -18.30
CA GLY A 194 -1.86 -5.26 -18.36
C GLY A 194 -3.27 -5.58 -18.86
N ARG A 195 -4.25 -4.82 -18.36
CA ARG A 195 -5.65 -4.88 -18.84
C ARG A 195 -5.97 -3.65 -19.66
N VAL A 196 -6.64 -3.83 -20.79
CA VAL A 196 -7.01 -2.76 -21.72
C VAL A 196 -8.49 -2.76 -22.07
N GLN A 197 -9.00 -1.58 -22.38
CA GLN A 197 -10.28 -1.33 -23.01
C GLN A 197 -10.02 -0.88 -24.44
N ILE A 198 -10.82 -1.35 -25.41
CA ILE A 198 -10.67 -1.01 -26.83
C ILE A 198 -11.95 -0.32 -27.31
N GLY A 199 -11.82 0.96 -27.66
CA GLY A 199 -12.95 1.84 -27.92
C GLY A 199 -13.86 1.92 -26.69
N SER A 200 -15.12 1.51 -26.87
CA SER A 200 -16.09 1.38 -25.77
C SER A 200 -16.13 -0.02 -25.15
N ASP A 201 -15.48 -1.01 -25.76
CA ASP A 201 -15.53 -2.41 -25.31
C ASP A 201 -14.53 -2.65 -24.18
N ASP A 202 -15.06 -2.87 -22.98
CA ASP A 202 -14.32 -3.17 -21.76
C ASP A 202 -14.37 -4.66 -21.39
N ASN A 203 -14.73 -5.53 -22.34
CA ASN A 203 -14.93 -6.96 -22.13
C ASN A 203 -15.91 -7.23 -20.97
N SER A 204 -17.08 -6.59 -21.00
CA SER A 204 -18.10 -6.69 -19.96
C SER A 204 -17.58 -6.33 -18.55
N GLY A 205 -16.70 -5.33 -18.48
CA GLY A 205 -16.08 -4.85 -17.25
C GLY A 205 -14.88 -5.66 -16.73
N ALA A 206 -14.39 -6.65 -17.49
CA ALA A 206 -13.21 -7.44 -17.14
C ALA A 206 -11.90 -6.86 -17.69
N GLY A 207 -11.97 -6.12 -18.80
CA GLY A 207 -10.81 -5.71 -19.59
C GLY A 207 -10.12 -6.87 -20.30
N TYR A 208 -9.55 -6.59 -21.47
CA TYR A 208 -8.76 -7.57 -22.22
C TYR A 208 -7.36 -7.67 -21.62
N GLU A 209 -6.89 -8.89 -21.34
CA GLU A 209 -5.53 -9.13 -20.85
C GLU A 209 -4.51 -9.12 -21.97
N ILE A 210 -3.41 -8.40 -21.80
CA ILE A 210 -2.22 -8.51 -22.64
C ILE A 210 -1.38 -9.68 -22.12
N SER A 211 -1.28 -10.76 -22.87
CA SER A 211 -0.44 -11.91 -22.54
C SER A 211 1.03 -11.70 -22.92
N SER A 212 1.31 -10.97 -24.00
CA SER A 212 2.68 -10.63 -24.41
C SER A 212 2.69 -9.42 -25.35
N VAL A 213 3.88 -8.81 -25.46
CA VAL A 213 4.16 -7.69 -26.35
C VAL A 213 5.39 -8.03 -27.18
N SER A 214 5.34 -7.81 -28.49
CA SER A 214 6.46 -8.04 -29.40
C SER A 214 6.49 -6.96 -30.47
N GLY A 215 7.36 -5.95 -30.29
CA GLY A 215 7.30 -4.72 -31.06
C GLY A 215 5.91 -4.09 -30.91
N ASN A 216 5.24 -3.83 -32.02
CA ASN A 216 3.91 -3.21 -32.03
C ASN A 216 2.74 -4.21 -31.92
N ASP A 217 3.03 -5.51 -31.85
CA ASP A 217 2.01 -6.54 -31.76
C ASP A 217 1.77 -6.94 -30.30
N LEU A 218 0.53 -6.76 -29.85
CA LEU A 218 0.04 -7.22 -28.56
C LEU A 218 -0.70 -8.56 -28.76
N THR A 219 -0.34 -9.56 -27.95
CA THR A 219 -1.12 -10.80 -27.88
C THR A 219 -2.08 -10.71 -26.70
N MET A 220 -3.38 -10.82 -26.96
CA MET A 220 -4.44 -10.83 -25.96
C MET A 220 -4.71 -12.26 -25.46
N ALA A 221 -5.12 -12.41 -24.19
CA ALA A 221 -5.55 -13.71 -23.67
C ALA A 221 -6.89 -14.17 -24.27
N GLU A 222 -7.69 -13.23 -24.77
CA GLU A 222 -9.03 -13.45 -25.28
C GLU A 222 -9.15 -12.91 -26.71
N ASN A 223 -10.10 -13.42 -27.49
CA ASN A 223 -10.35 -12.91 -28.83
C ASN A 223 -10.96 -11.50 -28.78
N VAL A 224 -10.37 -10.59 -29.53
CA VAL A 224 -10.83 -9.21 -29.70
C VAL A 224 -11.52 -9.04 -31.06
N THR A 225 -12.53 -8.18 -31.11
CA THR A 225 -13.08 -7.64 -32.35
C THR A 225 -13.18 -6.13 -32.25
N CYS A 226 -12.47 -5.40 -33.11
CA CYS A 226 -12.46 -3.96 -33.09
C CYS A 226 -12.19 -3.39 -34.50
N LEU A 227 -12.51 -2.11 -34.66
CA LEU A 227 -12.26 -1.38 -35.90
C LEU A 227 -10.83 -0.86 -35.94
N ASP A 228 -10.32 -0.63 -37.15
CA ASP A 228 -9.12 0.15 -37.38
C ASP A 228 -9.27 1.55 -36.78
N GLY A 229 -8.22 2.05 -36.12
CA GLY A 229 -8.23 3.36 -35.46
C GLY A 229 -8.95 3.40 -34.11
N ALA A 230 -9.36 2.25 -33.53
CA ALA A 230 -9.94 2.22 -32.20
C ALA A 230 -8.90 2.60 -31.13
N GLU A 231 -9.26 3.49 -30.20
CA GLU A 231 -8.42 3.80 -29.03
C GLU A 231 -8.28 2.56 -28.14
N ILE A 232 -7.05 2.20 -27.78
CA ILE A 232 -6.74 1.15 -26.81
C ILE A 232 -6.11 1.80 -25.58
N LYS A 233 -6.63 1.52 -24.39
CA LYS A 233 -6.16 2.18 -23.16
C LYS A 233 -6.19 1.27 -21.95
N GLY A 234 -5.29 1.54 -21.00
CA GLY A 234 -5.28 0.88 -19.69
C GLY A 234 -6.64 0.95 -18.99
N PHE A 235 -7.14 -0.22 -18.59
CA PHE A 235 -8.45 -0.41 -18.01
C PHE A 235 -8.36 -0.75 -16.52
N LEU A 236 -9.23 -0.11 -15.74
CA LEU A 236 -9.60 -0.52 -14.39
C LEU A 236 -11.12 -0.45 -14.27
N PRO A 237 -11.76 -1.38 -13.55
CA PRO A 237 -13.21 -1.33 -13.40
C PRO A 237 -13.63 -0.14 -12.52
N SER A 238 -14.91 0.22 -12.60
CA SER A 238 -15.47 1.35 -11.85
C SER A 238 -15.98 0.92 -10.48
N PHE A 239 -15.62 1.65 -9.42
CA PHE A 239 -16.00 1.29 -8.05
C PHE A 239 -16.30 2.46 -7.14
N THR A 240 -17.05 2.17 -6.09
CA THR A 240 -17.28 3.04 -4.93
C THR A 240 -16.28 2.73 -3.83
N ALA A 241 -15.72 3.76 -3.21
CA ALA A 241 -14.91 3.56 -2.02
C ALA A 241 -15.78 3.20 -0.80
N VAL A 242 -15.20 2.46 0.13
CA VAL A 242 -15.87 2.07 1.36
C VAL A 242 -15.83 3.19 2.40
N GLY A 243 -16.94 3.33 3.10
CA GLY A 243 -17.03 4.11 4.33
C GLY A 243 -16.75 5.62 4.20
N SER A 244 -16.51 6.24 5.35
CA SER A 244 -16.19 7.67 5.48
C SER A 244 -14.91 7.87 6.31
N PRO A 245 -14.10 8.91 6.01
CA PRO A 245 -12.87 9.18 6.76
C PRO A 245 -13.16 9.52 8.21
N LEU A 246 -12.42 8.91 9.13
CA LEU A 246 -12.47 9.25 10.54
C LEU A 246 -11.77 10.58 10.83
N GLN A 247 -12.31 11.33 11.81
CA GLN A 247 -11.75 12.58 12.27
C GLN A 247 -10.74 12.33 13.40
N SER A 248 -9.56 12.95 13.30
CA SER A 248 -8.49 12.75 14.28
C SER A 248 -8.82 13.32 15.67
N LYS A 249 -9.67 14.35 15.74
CA LYS A 249 -10.07 14.95 17.03
C LYS A 249 -10.91 14.02 17.92
N ASN A 250 -11.50 12.97 17.34
CA ASN A 250 -12.33 12.00 18.07
C ASN A 250 -11.52 10.79 18.55
N THR A 251 -10.19 10.94 18.67
CA THR A 251 -9.33 9.90 19.20
C THR A 251 -9.32 9.92 20.72
N VAL A 252 -9.54 8.76 21.32
CA VAL A 252 -9.30 8.48 22.74
C VAL A 252 -8.01 7.69 22.84
N PHE A 253 -7.06 8.22 23.60
CA PHE A 253 -5.80 7.55 23.92
C PHE A 253 -5.77 7.16 25.38
N LYS A 254 -5.36 5.93 25.70
CA LYS A 254 -5.21 5.46 27.07
C LYS A 254 -3.82 4.87 27.29
N ILE A 255 -3.33 5.03 28.52
CA ILE A 255 -2.14 4.36 29.05
C ILE A 255 -2.61 3.58 30.29
N ASP A 256 -2.46 2.25 30.29
CA ASP A 256 -3.01 1.34 31.32
C ASP A 256 -4.47 1.65 31.65
N ASP A 257 -5.33 1.69 30.63
CA ASP A 257 -6.77 2.01 30.72
C ASP A 257 -7.12 3.42 31.21
N VAL A 258 -6.13 4.26 31.52
CA VAL A 258 -6.35 5.66 31.92
C VAL A 258 -6.34 6.58 30.71
N ALA A 259 -7.48 7.20 30.43
CA ALA A 259 -7.62 8.19 29.36
C ALA A 259 -6.64 9.36 29.55
N THR A 260 -5.76 9.55 28.56
CA THR A 260 -4.67 10.51 28.59
C THR A 260 -4.84 11.57 27.51
N LYS A 261 -4.79 12.85 27.91
CA LYS A 261 -4.88 13.99 26.98
C LYS A 261 -3.57 14.14 26.22
N PHE A 262 -3.63 14.05 24.91
CA PHE A 262 -2.49 14.24 24.01
C PHE A 262 -2.68 15.46 23.11
N THR A 263 -1.59 15.85 22.47
CA THR A 263 -1.53 16.89 21.43
C THR A 263 -1.21 16.29 20.08
N ASN A 264 -0.33 15.28 20.07
CA ASN A 264 -0.03 14.45 18.92
C ASN A 264 0.26 13.01 19.37
N ILE A 265 -0.08 12.03 18.54
CA ILE A 265 0.38 10.65 18.62
C ILE A 265 0.95 10.29 17.25
N SER A 266 2.21 9.88 17.21
CA SER A 266 2.78 9.18 16.05
C SER A 266 2.89 7.69 16.36
N LEU A 267 2.61 6.86 15.37
CA LEU A 267 2.78 5.41 15.44
C LEU A 267 3.27 4.89 14.09
N ASP A 268 4.41 4.21 14.12
CA ASP A 268 4.92 3.40 13.03
C ASP A 268 4.75 1.93 13.40
N ILE A 269 3.99 1.20 12.59
CA ILE A 269 3.84 -0.24 12.65
C ILE A 269 4.75 -0.83 11.59
N GLY A 270 6.00 -1.10 11.94
CA GLY A 270 6.97 -1.75 11.05
C GLY A 270 6.83 -3.27 11.08
N SER A 271 6.64 -3.88 9.92
CA SER A 271 6.65 -5.32 9.68
C SER A 271 7.42 -5.62 8.39
N PRO A 272 8.74 -5.40 8.36
CA PRO A 272 9.55 -5.47 7.15
C PRO A 272 9.58 -6.87 6.52
N VAL A 273 9.83 -6.90 5.22
CA VAL A 273 10.17 -8.11 4.45
C VAL A 273 11.41 -7.83 3.61
N GLU A 274 12.10 -8.89 3.22
CA GLU A 274 13.27 -8.85 2.34
C GLU A 274 12.96 -9.64 1.08
N TYR A 275 12.94 -8.95 -0.07
CA TYR A 275 12.75 -9.58 -1.38
C TYR A 275 14.03 -10.32 -1.78
N GLN A 276 13.89 -11.49 -2.38
CA GLN A 276 15.04 -12.29 -2.84
C GLN A 276 15.51 -11.76 -4.20
N THR A 277 16.40 -10.75 -4.17
CA THR A 277 16.91 -10.05 -5.36
C THR A 277 18.26 -10.59 -5.83
N ASP A 278 18.82 -11.59 -5.15
CA ASP A 278 20.11 -12.20 -5.43
C ASP A 278 19.99 -13.56 -6.15
N GLU A 279 18.77 -14.01 -6.44
CA GLU A 279 18.48 -15.25 -7.15
C GLU A 279 18.09 -14.98 -8.60
N ASN A 280 18.85 -15.44 -9.59
CA ASN A 280 18.45 -15.32 -11.01
C ASN A 280 17.11 -16.04 -11.27
N THR A 281 16.16 -15.32 -11.85
CA THR A 281 14.83 -15.84 -12.23
C THR A 281 14.61 -15.79 -13.74
N ASP A 282 13.68 -16.61 -14.24
CA ASP A 282 13.37 -16.71 -15.68
C ASP A 282 12.81 -15.41 -16.27
N ASP A 283 12.14 -14.60 -15.46
CA ASP A 283 11.54 -13.31 -15.85
C ASP A 283 12.38 -12.10 -15.42
N GLY A 284 13.51 -12.30 -14.72
CA GLY A 284 14.40 -11.24 -14.29
C GLY A 284 13.90 -10.42 -13.09
N PHE A 285 12.84 -10.85 -12.39
CA PHE A 285 12.29 -10.19 -11.20
C PHE A 285 12.39 -11.07 -9.94
N PRO A 286 12.37 -10.48 -8.73
CA PRO A 286 12.32 -11.26 -7.49
C PRO A 286 11.09 -12.18 -7.44
N ALA A 287 11.26 -13.44 -7.03
CA ALA A 287 10.17 -14.42 -7.01
C ALA A 287 9.53 -14.63 -5.62
N ASP A 288 10.20 -14.22 -4.55
CA ASP A 288 9.70 -14.36 -3.18
C ASP A 288 10.20 -13.24 -2.25
N TYR A 289 9.65 -13.19 -1.04
CA TYR A 289 10.15 -12.39 0.07
C TYR A 289 10.08 -13.15 1.39
N VAL A 290 10.95 -12.78 2.33
CA VAL A 290 11.00 -13.36 3.68
C VAL A 290 10.70 -12.29 4.73
N GLU A 291 9.86 -12.62 5.70
CA GLU A 291 9.52 -11.73 6.81
C GLU A 291 10.71 -11.48 7.75
N ASN A 292 10.86 -10.23 8.21
CA ASN A 292 11.88 -9.83 9.17
C ASN A 292 11.24 -9.30 10.47
N ASN A 293 12.06 -9.09 11.49
CA ASN A 293 11.64 -8.64 12.81
C ASN A 293 10.83 -7.34 12.76
N ARG A 294 9.69 -7.35 13.46
CA ARG A 294 8.82 -6.19 13.59
C ARG A 294 9.50 -5.08 14.38
N ALA A 295 9.23 -3.85 13.98
CA ALA A 295 9.68 -2.64 14.65
C ALA A 295 8.48 -1.71 14.81
N ILE A 296 7.78 -1.83 15.94
CA ILE A 296 6.60 -1.01 16.24
C ILE A 296 6.99 0.01 17.30
N ALA A 297 6.89 1.29 16.95
CA ALA A 297 7.32 2.37 17.81
C ALA A 297 6.51 3.62 17.53
N GLY A 298 6.51 4.53 18.49
CA GLY A 298 5.78 5.77 18.35
C GLY A 298 6.12 6.78 19.43
N THR A 299 5.38 7.87 19.41
CA THR A 299 5.53 8.94 20.38
C THR A 299 4.18 9.53 20.73
N ALA A 300 3.92 9.70 22.02
CA ALA A 300 2.77 10.43 22.53
C ALA A 300 3.22 11.79 23.08
N ASP A 301 2.80 12.86 22.41
CA ASP A 301 3.10 14.23 22.84
C ASP A 301 1.96 14.77 23.70
N ILE A 302 2.26 15.15 24.95
CA ILE A 302 1.29 15.67 25.91
C ILE A 302 1.73 17.03 26.46
N LYS A 303 0.80 17.81 27.01
CA LYS A 303 1.17 18.96 27.87
C LYS A 303 1.69 18.45 29.20
N PHE A 304 2.81 19.00 29.65
CA PHE A 304 3.46 18.57 30.89
C PHE A 304 2.69 19.10 32.10
N ARG A 305 2.00 18.21 32.82
CA ARG A 305 1.29 18.51 34.06
C ARG A 305 2.04 17.92 35.25
N ARG A 306 1.69 18.41 36.45
CA ARG A 306 2.30 17.97 37.72
C ARG A 306 2.32 16.44 37.85
N ASP A 307 1.20 15.79 37.55
CA ASP A 307 1.01 14.35 37.72
C ASP A 307 1.79 13.52 36.68
N ASP A 308 2.28 14.14 35.62
CA ASP A 308 3.03 13.45 34.57
C ASP A 308 4.50 13.16 34.96
N THR A 309 4.98 13.70 36.09
CA THR A 309 6.36 13.50 36.56
C THR A 309 6.71 12.01 36.76
N GLY A 310 5.73 11.17 37.07
CA GLY A 310 5.92 9.71 37.19
C GLY A 310 6.43 9.04 35.91
N LYS A 311 6.14 9.62 34.74
CA LYS A 311 6.50 9.04 33.43
C LYS A 311 8.02 8.97 33.21
N PHE A 312 8.80 9.84 33.85
CA PHE A 312 10.27 9.75 33.83
C PHE A 312 10.79 8.50 34.54
N LYS A 313 10.13 8.10 35.63
CA LYS A 313 10.46 6.86 36.34
C LYS A 313 10.06 5.65 35.51
N ASP A 314 8.89 5.70 34.87
CA ASP A 314 8.45 4.63 33.96
C ASP A 314 9.45 4.40 32.84
N GLY A 315 9.88 5.49 32.19
CA GLY A 315 10.89 5.47 31.13
C GLY A 315 12.26 5.00 31.59
N LYS A 316 12.74 5.48 32.75
CA LYS A 316 14.03 5.06 33.32
C LYS A 316 14.06 3.57 33.66
N ASN A 317 12.92 3.03 34.11
CA ASN A 317 12.79 1.64 34.49
C ASN A 317 12.48 0.71 33.31
N GLY A 318 12.21 1.25 32.11
CA GLY A 318 11.72 0.45 30.98
C GLY A 318 10.40 -0.23 31.32
N THR A 319 9.47 0.50 31.92
CA THR A 319 8.18 -0.07 32.34
C THR A 319 7.34 -0.36 31.10
N LYS A 320 6.77 -1.56 31.02
CA LYS A 320 5.81 -1.92 29.97
C LYS A 320 4.41 -1.44 30.35
N LYS A 321 3.71 -0.82 29.41
CA LYS A 321 2.37 -0.25 29.56
C LYS A 321 1.47 -0.70 28.41
N ALA A 322 0.19 -0.90 28.68
CA ALA A 322 -0.79 -1.11 27.64
C ALA A 322 -1.20 0.25 27.05
N LEU A 323 -1.14 0.39 25.73
CA LEU A 323 -1.63 1.57 25.02
C LEU A 323 -2.84 1.21 24.16
N ASP A 324 -3.90 2.03 24.25
CA ASP A 324 -5.12 1.90 23.45
C ASP A 324 -5.34 3.22 22.70
N ILE A 325 -5.36 3.14 21.38
CA ILE A 325 -5.74 4.23 20.49
C ILE A 325 -7.08 3.87 19.85
N THR A 326 -8.15 4.49 20.32
CA THR A 326 -9.50 4.31 19.78
C THR A 326 -9.90 5.56 18.98
N LEU A 327 -10.30 5.38 17.73
CA LEU A 327 -10.84 6.42 16.85
C LEU A 327 -12.31 6.16 16.54
N GLY A 328 -13.12 7.22 16.54
CA GLY A 328 -14.55 7.11 16.29
C GLY A 328 -15.35 6.69 17.53
N ASP A 329 -16.66 6.92 17.48
CA ASP A 329 -17.60 6.72 18.57
C ASP A 329 -18.91 6.03 18.13
N THR A 330 -19.04 5.76 16.84
CA THR A 330 -20.24 5.18 16.22
C THR A 330 -19.95 3.74 15.81
N ALA A 331 -20.83 2.81 16.17
CA ALA A 331 -20.76 1.41 15.77
C ALA A 331 -20.61 1.25 14.24
N GLY A 332 -19.75 0.33 13.80
CA GLY A 332 -19.33 0.16 12.40
C GLY A 332 -18.36 1.24 11.90
N SER A 333 -18.06 2.25 12.73
CA SER A 333 -17.19 3.40 12.43
C SER A 333 -16.13 3.61 13.51
N ILE A 334 -15.72 2.56 14.22
CA ILE A 334 -14.65 2.62 15.22
C ILE A 334 -13.42 1.86 14.71
N VAL A 335 -12.24 2.44 14.92
CA VAL A 335 -10.94 1.75 14.80
C VAL A 335 -10.26 1.73 16.15
N GLN A 336 -9.78 0.57 16.58
CA GLN A 336 -8.93 0.44 17.76
C GLN A 336 -7.58 -0.13 17.37
N ILE A 337 -6.52 0.48 17.87
CA ILE A 337 -5.16 -0.03 17.79
C ILE A 337 -4.71 -0.32 19.22
N LEU A 338 -4.52 -1.61 19.51
CA LEU A 338 -4.17 -2.11 20.83
C LEU A 338 -2.70 -2.51 20.85
N LEU A 339 -1.93 -1.91 21.75
CA LEU A 339 -0.49 -2.13 21.92
C LEU A 339 -0.25 -2.61 23.35
N GLY A 340 -0.42 -3.91 23.59
CA GLY A 340 -0.54 -4.49 24.93
C GLY A 340 0.72 -4.36 25.81
N HIS A 341 1.90 -4.32 25.19
CA HIS A 341 3.18 -4.34 25.91
C HIS A 341 4.16 -3.31 25.35
N SER A 342 3.84 -2.04 25.56
CA SER A 342 4.65 -0.91 25.10
C SER A 342 5.70 -0.54 26.16
N LEU A 343 6.97 -0.75 25.83
CA LEU A 343 8.11 -0.29 26.62
C LEU A 343 8.16 1.24 26.57
N MET A 344 7.91 1.88 27.71
CA MET A 344 8.00 3.33 27.83
C MET A 344 9.46 3.77 27.90
N GLU A 345 9.80 4.86 27.24
CA GLU A 345 11.12 5.48 27.29
C GLU A 345 11.09 6.80 28.08
N VAL A 346 12.28 7.31 28.43
CA VAL A 346 12.39 8.56 29.17
C VAL A 346 11.81 9.70 28.32
N PRO A 347 10.80 10.43 28.80
CA PRO A 347 10.20 11.50 28.02
C PRO A 347 11.18 12.66 27.79
N ALA A 348 11.12 13.27 26.61
CA ALA A 348 11.80 14.53 26.32
C ALA A 348 10.93 15.72 26.73
N VAL A 349 11.55 16.73 27.37
CA VAL A 349 10.88 17.98 27.76
C VAL A 349 11.03 19.01 26.65
N ASN A 350 9.91 19.46 26.10
CA ASN A 350 9.85 20.48 25.05
C ASN A 350 9.24 21.77 25.58
N THR A 351 10.02 22.84 25.63
CA THR A 351 9.55 24.15 26.10
C THR A 351 9.03 24.99 24.93
N THR A 352 7.75 25.36 24.97
CA THR A 352 7.13 26.23 23.96
C THR A 352 6.23 27.22 24.70
N ALA A 353 6.79 28.40 25.00
CA ALA A 353 6.11 29.43 25.78
C ALA A 353 4.69 29.69 25.25
N PRO A 354 3.66 29.76 26.13
CA PRO A 354 3.73 29.79 27.59
C PRO A 354 3.70 28.41 28.28
N THR A 355 3.82 27.30 27.53
CA THR A 355 3.64 25.93 28.05
C THR A 355 4.87 25.05 27.91
N VAL A 356 4.90 23.95 28.65
CA VAL A 356 5.86 22.86 28.46
C VAL A 356 5.10 21.61 28.03
N SER A 357 5.71 20.81 27.17
CA SER A 357 5.17 19.55 26.67
C SER A 357 6.15 18.42 26.99
N LEU A 358 5.62 17.20 27.15
CA LEU A 358 6.42 15.98 27.18
C LEU A 358 6.21 15.22 25.89
N SER A 359 7.29 14.76 25.29
CA SER A 359 7.27 13.79 24.20
C SER A 359 7.66 12.44 24.77
N ILE A 360 6.74 11.49 24.77
CA ILE A 360 6.89 10.20 25.44
C ILE A 360 7.11 9.13 24.35
N PRO A 361 8.36 8.68 24.11
CA PRO A 361 8.62 7.62 23.17
C PRO A 361 8.19 6.28 23.75
N PHE A 362 7.79 5.37 22.88
CA PHE A 362 7.49 3.99 23.26
C PHE A 362 7.87 3.02 22.13
N ARG A 363 8.19 1.78 22.51
CA ARG A 363 8.40 0.65 21.58
C ARG A 363 7.55 -0.53 22.01
N CYS A 364 6.78 -1.08 21.09
CA CYS A 364 5.90 -2.21 21.38
C CYS A 364 6.66 -3.53 21.25
N GLN A 365 6.44 -4.43 22.19
CA GLN A 365 7.06 -5.74 22.23
C GLN A 365 5.99 -6.82 22.28
N GLY A 366 6.34 -8.04 21.86
CA GLY A 366 5.52 -9.21 22.18
C GLY A 366 5.68 -9.61 23.65
N ASN A 367 4.67 -10.29 24.20
CA ASN A 367 4.73 -10.95 25.50
C ASN A 367 4.88 -12.46 25.34
N VAL A 368 4.04 -13.09 24.52
CA VAL A 368 4.15 -14.52 24.20
C VAL A 368 4.43 -14.80 22.72
N GLY A 369 4.53 -13.78 21.87
CA GLY A 369 4.85 -13.93 20.45
C GLY A 369 4.26 -12.79 19.61
N GLU A 370 3.51 -13.15 18.58
CA GLU A 370 2.81 -12.27 17.64
C GLU A 370 1.61 -11.52 18.30
N ASP A 371 1.87 -10.79 19.39
CA ASP A 371 0.86 -10.10 20.21
C ASP A 371 1.21 -8.63 20.52
N SER A 372 2.16 -8.05 19.78
CA SER A 372 2.63 -6.68 20.03
C SER A 372 1.65 -5.58 19.58
N CYS A 373 0.81 -5.87 18.58
CA CYS A 373 -0.20 -4.95 18.04
C CYS A 373 -1.41 -5.71 17.49
N VAL A 374 -2.61 -5.20 17.76
CA VAL A 374 -3.86 -5.66 17.13
C VAL A 374 -4.64 -4.44 16.62
N ILE A 375 -5.17 -4.53 15.39
CA ILE A 375 -6.02 -3.50 14.80
C ILE A 375 -7.43 -4.05 14.65
N ILE A 376 -8.43 -3.33 15.15
CA ILE A 376 -9.83 -3.78 15.19
C ILE A 376 -10.73 -2.71 14.58
N PHE A 377 -11.61 -3.13 13.66
CA PHE A 377 -12.67 -2.31 13.08
C PHE A 377 -14.03 -2.79 13.56
N LYS A 378 -14.84 -1.92 14.17
CA LYS A 378 -16.10 -2.32 14.85
C LYS A 378 -17.20 -1.27 14.85
#